data_AF-R1HA79-F1
#
_entry.id   AF-R1HA79-F1
#
_cell.length_a   1.000
_cell.length_b   1.000
_cell.length_c   1.000
_cell.angle_alpha   90.00
_cell.angle_beta   90.00
_cell.angle_gamma   90.00
#
_symmetry.space_group_name_H-M   'P 1'
#
loop_
_entity.id
_entity.type
_entity.pdbx_description
1 polymer ?
#
loop_
_entity_poly.entity_id
_entity_poly.type
_entity_poly.pdbx_seq_one_letter_code
_entity_poly.pdbx_strand_id
1 'polypeptide(L)'
;MLTMQRTAGNRAIGALLSGRVQAHPVAVQRRRVPTGAQTGPLTSVGATDRAQHTAGLERVNERALTELAPADRAAVLTRAHTLAGSPAAYNALPAPDRARLLAEAIRAQAPGLVLGDPALINIGVRPGALGVADAANIAALVTNATALINTVIGGAHDGDLRQVFGPPNVATAKARYRAARDRMNYLHTHHRIVTDRSGYSAEAGVGGLTDANRISLMPGAIDHPANDENVVLIIHEAMHAGNFGVVDDRGYPASPSFVSLRAVDKLGNAAHYEVVPRRVRGLPNSFLHTVFVPAGSSVTLGGHTHTAPPLTTTEQAARQASEAARAAWNMGLNLHTLWVRLHLHPADWTGAALAGEFGPGTAATFSACMPYWSLVQGLTVHTRPGLSAAAATPSAAPVTAVDVALSEGLVRLLSLATQTVDTQFASAAATNAFLLAQTTAPERAAASTIPLLKELLLIAVRRSVGELTGTPFRDVRVITTMAAAAPTYALMLAPRAPAGFP
;
A
#
# COMPACT_ATOMS: atom_id res chain seq x y z
N MET A 1 7.56 19.95 2.57
CA MET A 1 8.31 19.24 1.52
C MET A 1 7.99 17.75 1.64
N LEU A 2 7.06 17.25 0.84
CA LEU A 2 6.78 15.81 0.73
C LEU A 2 7.93 15.13 0.00
N THR A 3 8.83 14.50 0.75
CA THR A 3 9.76 13.51 0.17
C THR A 3 8.97 12.28 -0.28
N MET A 4 9.42 11.60 -1.35
CA MET A 4 8.81 10.33 -1.78
C MET A 4 8.67 9.44 -0.57
N GLN A 5 7.47 8.89 -0.36
CA GLN A 5 7.33 7.78 0.58
C GLN A 5 8.26 6.73 0.01
N ARG A 6 9.42 6.59 0.66
CA ARG A 6 10.46 5.70 0.15
C ARG A 6 9.98 4.26 0.26
N THR A 7 9.07 4.01 1.21
CA THR A 7 8.47 2.70 1.47
C THR A 7 7.13 2.80 2.17
N ALA A 8 6.31 1.77 1.94
CA ALA A 8 5.12 1.45 2.69
C ALA A 8 5.42 0.21 3.51
N GLY A 9 5.62 0.41 4.80
CA GLY A 9 6.10 -0.61 5.69
C GLY A 9 5.03 -1.61 6.12
N ASN A 10 5.61 -2.63 6.71
CA ASN A 10 5.09 -3.97 6.87
C ASN A 10 3.68 -4.02 7.49
N ARG A 11 2.76 -4.80 6.91
CA ARG A 11 1.57 -5.22 7.65
C ARG A 11 2.06 -6.14 8.77
N ALA A 12 1.81 -5.77 10.03
CA ALA A 12 1.90 -6.69 11.15
C ALA A 12 0.94 -7.87 10.91
N ILE A 13 1.40 -8.92 10.22
CA ILE A 13 1.83 -10.19 10.81
C ILE A 13 0.90 -10.83 11.89
N GLY A 14 0.15 -10.08 12.68
CA GLY A 14 -0.77 -10.62 13.70
C GLY A 14 -1.85 -11.57 13.15
N ALA A 15 -2.28 -11.42 11.89
CA ALA A 15 -3.33 -12.25 11.31
C ALA A 15 -2.82 -13.36 10.37
N LEU A 16 -1.57 -13.27 9.88
CA LEU A 16 -0.91 -14.31 9.09
C LEU A 16 -0.14 -15.33 9.95
N LEU A 17 0.10 -15.04 11.23
CA LEU A 17 0.94 -15.84 12.13
C LEU A 17 0.22 -16.80 13.08
N SER A 18 -1.10 -16.90 13.06
CA SER A 18 -1.81 -17.79 13.99
C SER A 18 -1.67 -19.29 13.65
N GLY A 19 -0.86 -19.66 12.65
CA GLY A 19 -0.61 -21.05 12.25
C GLY A 19 -1.86 -21.81 11.79
N ARG A 20 -3.01 -21.13 11.73
CA ARG A 20 -4.23 -21.64 11.13
C ARG A 20 -4.26 -21.16 9.70
N VAL A 21 -4.20 -22.09 8.77
CA VAL A 21 -4.70 -21.92 7.41
C VAL A 21 -6.21 -21.66 7.54
N GLN A 22 -6.59 -20.46 7.95
CA GLN A 22 -7.92 -19.93 7.71
C GLN A 22 -7.76 -18.92 6.58
N ALA A 23 -8.67 -19.06 5.61
CA ALA A 23 -8.84 -18.14 4.49
C ALA A 23 -8.64 -16.71 4.98
N HIS A 24 -7.69 -16.02 4.34
CA HIS A 24 -7.39 -14.60 4.40
C HIS A 24 -7.98 -13.86 5.62
N PRO A 25 -7.16 -13.26 6.51
CA PRO A 25 -7.65 -12.08 7.19
C PRO A 25 -7.82 -11.03 6.10
N VAL A 26 -9.02 -10.99 5.53
CA VAL A 26 -9.45 -9.96 4.60
C VAL A 26 -9.02 -8.67 5.28
N ALA A 27 -8.29 -7.81 4.55
CA ALA A 27 -8.20 -6.41 4.97
C ALA A 27 -9.57 -6.01 5.50
N VAL A 28 -9.65 -5.31 6.64
CA VAL A 28 -10.94 -4.79 7.12
C VAL A 28 -11.68 -4.28 5.87
N GLN A 29 -12.93 -4.64 5.67
CA GLN A 29 -13.56 -4.39 4.39
C GLN A 29 -14.13 -2.98 4.33
N ARG A 30 -13.35 -1.94 4.67
CA ARG A 30 -13.86 -0.56 4.69
C ARG A 30 -13.80 0.08 3.32
N ARG A 31 -14.85 0.79 2.98
CA ARG A 31 -15.06 1.45 1.69
C ARG A 31 -15.29 2.91 1.94
N ARG A 32 -14.60 3.74 1.19
CA ARG A 32 -15.11 5.08 0.99
C ARG A 32 -16.22 5.00 -0.03
N VAL A 33 -17.44 5.00 0.49
CA VAL A 33 -18.62 5.32 -0.31
C VAL A 33 -18.94 6.78 0.01
N PRO A 34 -18.74 7.72 -0.94
CA PRO A 34 -19.00 9.13 -0.69
C PRO A 34 -20.43 9.38 -0.18
N THR A 35 -20.60 10.35 0.72
CA THR A 35 -21.91 10.73 1.27
C THR A 35 -22.81 11.38 0.21
N GLY A 36 -24.10 11.49 0.50
CA GLY A 36 -25.03 12.33 -0.28
C GLY A 36 -24.56 13.80 -0.39
N ALA A 37 -24.00 14.35 0.69
CA ALA A 37 -23.44 15.70 0.68
C ALA A 37 -22.22 15.85 -0.27
N GLN A 38 -21.41 14.80 -0.39
CA GLN A 38 -20.26 14.78 -1.30
C GLN A 38 -20.64 14.49 -2.76
N THR A 39 -21.70 13.72 -3.00
CA THR A 39 -22.10 13.27 -4.35
C THR A 39 -23.16 14.16 -4.98
N GLY A 40 -24.08 14.74 -4.19
CA GLY A 40 -25.15 15.59 -4.68
C GLY A 40 -24.67 16.74 -5.58
N PRO A 41 -23.64 17.52 -5.18
CA PRO A 41 -23.07 18.57 -6.03
C PRO A 41 -22.40 18.08 -7.32
N LEU A 42 -22.02 16.79 -7.38
CA LEU A 42 -21.37 16.16 -8.53
C LEU A 42 -22.38 15.58 -9.53
N THR A 43 -23.54 15.15 -9.03
CA THR A 43 -24.56 14.42 -9.80
C THR A 43 -25.83 15.22 -10.05
N SER A 44 -25.93 16.45 -9.55
CA SER A 44 -27.07 17.35 -9.77
C SER A 44 -27.18 17.83 -11.23
N VAL A 45 -28.39 18.25 -11.62
CA VAL A 45 -28.60 18.93 -12.90
C VAL A 45 -27.77 20.21 -12.93
N GLY A 46 -27.02 20.43 -14.01
CA GLY A 46 -26.12 21.58 -14.16
C GLY A 46 -24.71 21.37 -13.59
N ALA A 47 -24.42 20.23 -12.95
CA ALA A 47 -23.06 19.92 -12.50
C ALA A 47 -22.11 19.75 -13.70
N THR A 48 -20.89 20.30 -13.57
CA THR A 48 -19.81 20.10 -14.54
C THR A 48 -19.44 18.62 -14.61
N ASP A 49 -19.34 18.08 -15.83
CA ASP A 49 -18.95 16.69 -16.08
C ASP A 49 -19.79 15.63 -15.36
N ARG A 50 -21.08 15.93 -15.14
CA ARG A 50 -22.06 15.07 -14.44
C ARG A 50 -22.00 13.59 -14.85
N ALA A 51 -21.87 13.31 -16.15
CA ALA A 51 -21.82 11.94 -16.67
C ALA A 51 -20.57 11.19 -16.17
N GLN A 52 -19.42 11.84 -16.10
CA GLN A 52 -18.16 11.24 -15.64
C GLN A 52 -18.20 10.98 -14.14
N HIS A 53 -18.74 11.92 -13.36
CA HIS A 53 -18.97 11.72 -11.92
C HIS A 53 -19.93 10.59 -11.64
N THR A 54 -21.01 10.49 -12.42
CA THR A 54 -22.00 9.40 -12.30
C THR A 54 -21.35 8.05 -12.58
N ALA A 55 -20.64 7.92 -13.70
CA ALA A 55 -19.93 6.68 -14.05
C ALA A 55 -18.87 6.31 -13.00
N GLY A 56 -18.18 7.29 -12.43
CA GLY A 56 -17.24 7.06 -11.33
C GLY A 56 -17.93 6.54 -10.07
N LEU A 57 -19.06 7.15 -9.67
CA LEU A 57 -19.84 6.72 -8.51
C LEU A 57 -20.44 5.32 -8.70
N GLU A 58 -20.93 5.00 -9.90
CA GLU A 58 -21.41 3.65 -10.24
C GLU A 58 -20.30 2.61 -10.06
N ARG A 59 -19.08 2.88 -10.52
CA ARG A 59 -17.92 1.98 -10.29
C ARG A 59 -17.59 1.82 -8.81
N VAL A 60 -17.66 2.89 -8.02
CA VAL A 60 -17.45 2.82 -6.55
C VAL A 60 -18.51 1.92 -5.91
N ASN A 61 -19.78 2.12 -6.27
CA ASN A 61 -20.90 1.35 -5.72
C ASN A 61 -20.84 -0.13 -6.14
N GLU A 62 -20.57 -0.41 -7.41
CA GLU A 62 -20.45 -1.76 -7.93
C GLU A 62 -19.37 -2.53 -7.16
N ARG A 63 -18.17 -1.95 -7.02
CA ARG A 63 -17.08 -2.56 -6.24
C ARG A 63 -17.48 -2.82 -4.80
N ALA A 64 -18.06 -1.81 -4.14
CA ALA A 64 -18.53 -1.97 -2.77
C ALA A 64 -19.55 -3.12 -2.65
N LEU A 65 -20.49 -3.25 -3.59
CA LEU A 65 -21.45 -4.37 -3.62
C LEU A 65 -20.77 -5.72 -3.86
N THR A 66 -19.81 -5.81 -4.78
CA THR A 66 -19.17 -7.09 -5.15
C THR A 66 -18.53 -7.81 -3.98
N GLU A 67 -18.09 -7.06 -2.98
CA GLU A 67 -17.40 -7.61 -1.81
C GLU A 67 -18.35 -7.82 -0.63
N LEU A 68 -19.58 -7.28 -0.66
CA LEU A 68 -20.59 -7.61 0.36
C LEU A 68 -21.06 -9.05 0.20
N ALA A 69 -21.37 -9.68 1.35
CA ALA A 69 -22.04 -10.97 1.38
C ALA A 69 -23.38 -10.90 0.62
N PRO A 70 -23.85 -12.02 0.02
CA PRO A 70 -25.09 -12.00 -0.77
C PRO A 70 -26.30 -11.44 -0.02
N ALA A 71 -26.43 -11.74 1.28
CA ALA A 71 -27.51 -11.24 2.13
C ALA A 71 -27.43 -9.71 2.33
N ASP A 72 -26.24 -9.17 2.61
CA ASP A 72 -26.03 -7.74 2.75
C ASP A 72 -26.27 -7.00 1.43
N ARG A 73 -25.86 -7.59 0.31
CA ARG A 73 -26.13 -7.05 -1.03
C ARG A 73 -27.63 -6.94 -1.29
N ALA A 74 -28.40 -7.99 -0.97
CA ALA A 74 -29.85 -7.97 -1.09
C ALA A 74 -30.50 -6.93 -0.17
N ALA A 75 -29.98 -6.76 1.06
CA ALA A 75 -30.44 -5.75 2.00
C ALA A 75 -30.16 -4.32 1.49
N VAL A 76 -28.97 -4.07 0.92
CA VAL A 76 -28.62 -2.79 0.28
C VAL A 76 -29.59 -2.46 -0.85
N LEU A 77 -29.86 -3.40 -1.76
CA LEU A 77 -30.79 -3.19 -2.88
C LEU A 77 -32.22 -2.91 -2.38
N THR A 78 -32.68 -3.69 -1.41
CA THR A 78 -33.99 -3.48 -0.77
C THR A 78 -34.09 -2.08 -0.18
N ARG A 79 -33.05 -1.64 0.55
CA ARG A 79 -33.00 -0.31 1.14
C ARG A 79 -32.98 0.79 0.08
N ALA A 80 -32.22 0.64 -1.01
CA ALA A 80 -32.22 1.59 -2.11
C ALA A 80 -33.61 1.73 -2.75
N HIS A 81 -34.33 0.61 -2.93
CA HIS A 81 -35.73 0.62 -3.38
C HIS A 81 -36.65 1.33 -2.39
N THR A 82 -36.49 1.09 -1.08
CA THR A 82 -37.27 1.80 -0.04
C THR A 82 -37.01 3.30 -0.05
N LEU A 83 -35.76 3.73 -0.21
CA LEU A 83 -35.41 5.16 -0.31
C LEU A 83 -36.06 5.84 -1.54
N ALA A 84 -36.27 5.08 -2.62
CA ALA A 84 -37.02 5.54 -3.80
C ALA A 84 -38.55 5.36 -3.67
N GLY A 85 -39.03 4.76 -2.58
CA GLY A 85 -40.45 4.45 -2.34
C GLY A 85 -40.91 3.09 -2.88
N SER A 86 -40.30 2.56 -3.95
CA SER A 86 -40.55 1.20 -4.46
C SER A 86 -39.46 0.75 -5.44
N PRO A 87 -39.37 -0.55 -5.79
CA PRO A 87 -38.49 -1.01 -6.86
C PRO A 87 -38.81 -0.38 -8.22
N ALA A 88 -40.09 -0.20 -8.55
CA ALA A 88 -40.51 0.45 -9.80
C ALA A 88 -40.07 1.92 -9.84
N ALA A 89 -40.25 2.65 -8.74
CA ALA A 89 -39.81 4.04 -8.61
C ALA A 89 -38.29 4.15 -8.72
N TYR A 90 -37.52 3.25 -8.07
CA TYR A 90 -36.07 3.21 -8.20
C TYR A 90 -35.62 2.98 -9.66
N ASN A 91 -36.23 2.03 -10.36
CA ASN A 91 -35.89 1.74 -11.75
C ASN A 91 -36.25 2.88 -12.71
N ALA A 92 -37.25 3.70 -12.36
CA ALA A 92 -37.63 4.89 -13.12
C ALA A 92 -36.71 6.11 -12.88
N LEU A 93 -35.90 6.11 -11.83
CA LEU A 93 -34.97 7.21 -11.54
C LEU A 93 -33.88 7.33 -12.62
N PRO A 94 -33.41 8.55 -12.94
CA PRO A 94 -32.18 8.75 -13.69
C PRO A 94 -30.97 8.04 -13.06
N ALA A 95 -30.01 7.62 -13.87
CA ALA A 95 -28.79 6.93 -13.39
C ALA A 95 -28.06 7.64 -12.24
N PRO A 96 -27.87 8.99 -12.27
CA PRO A 96 -27.21 9.70 -11.16
C PRO A 96 -27.95 9.59 -9.83
N ASP A 97 -29.29 9.57 -9.87
CA ASP A 97 -30.11 9.45 -8.67
C ASP A 97 -30.10 8.02 -8.12
N ARG A 98 -30.15 7.01 -9.00
CA ARG A 98 -29.95 5.60 -8.61
C ARG A 98 -28.61 5.39 -7.94
N ALA A 99 -27.52 5.89 -8.54
CA ALA A 99 -26.18 5.77 -7.98
C ALA A 99 -26.06 6.45 -6.61
N ARG A 100 -26.68 7.62 -6.44
CA ARG A 100 -26.70 8.31 -5.14
C ARG A 100 -27.46 7.53 -4.07
N LEU A 101 -28.67 7.04 -4.37
CA LEU A 101 -29.47 6.25 -3.43
C LEU A 101 -28.78 4.93 -3.07
N LEU A 102 -28.12 4.29 -4.03
CA LEU A 102 -27.35 3.08 -3.78
C LEU A 102 -26.16 3.35 -2.84
N ALA A 103 -25.43 4.44 -3.04
CA ALA A 103 -24.34 4.85 -2.16
C ALA A 103 -24.83 5.08 -0.72
N GLU A 104 -25.98 5.75 -0.56
CA GLU A 104 -26.62 5.98 0.73
C GLU A 104 -27.05 4.66 1.39
N ALA A 105 -27.63 3.74 0.63
CA ALA A 105 -28.03 2.42 1.10
C ALA A 105 -26.84 1.57 1.57
N ILE A 106 -25.72 1.58 0.83
CA ILE A 106 -24.49 0.87 1.22
C ILE A 106 -23.97 1.38 2.57
N ARG A 107 -23.86 2.71 2.72
CA ARG A 107 -23.36 3.31 3.97
C ARG A 107 -24.24 2.99 5.17
N ALA A 108 -25.55 2.98 4.97
CA ALA A 108 -26.49 2.71 6.04
C ALA A 108 -26.54 1.23 6.43
N GLN A 109 -26.38 0.32 5.47
CA GLN A 109 -26.34 -1.13 5.75
C GLN A 109 -25.03 -1.56 6.39
N ALA A 110 -23.91 -0.94 6.01
CA ALA A 110 -22.58 -1.35 6.44
C ALA A 110 -21.74 -0.19 7.03
N PRO A 111 -22.21 0.50 8.09
CA PRO A 111 -21.51 1.67 8.65
C PRO A 111 -20.11 1.33 9.19
N GLY A 112 -19.91 0.12 9.73
CA GLY A 112 -18.60 -0.36 10.18
C GLY A 112 -17.61 -0.65 9.05
N LEU A 113 -18.10 -0.66 7.82
CA LEU A 113 -17.33 -0.84 6.59
C LEU A 113 -17.18 0.48 5.83
N VAL A 114 -17.30 1.64 6.48
CA VAL A 114 -17.07 2.94 5.84
C VAL A 114 -15.73 3.54 6.30
N LEU A 115 -14.93 3.99 5.35
CA LEU A 115 -13.69 4.74 5.65
C LEU A 115 -14.02 6.13 6.22
N GLY A 116 -13.23 6.55 7.20
CA GLY A 116 -13.29 7.88 7.81
C GLY A 116 -12.77 8.98 6.89
N ASP A 117 -12.84 10.23 7.34
CA ASP A 117 -12.44 11.42 6.58
C ASP A 117 -10.96 11.33 6.09
N PRO A 118 -10.66 11.54 4.78
CA PRO A 118 -9.28 11.56 4.28
C PRO A 118 -8.37 12.58 4.97
N ALA A 119 -8.93 13.66 5.53
CA ALA A 119 -8.16 14.65 6.30
C ALA A 119 -7.57 14.07 7.59
N LEU A 120 -8.00 12.88 8.01
CA LEU A 120 -7.49 12.18 9.18
C LEU A 120 -6.32 11.23 8.86
N ILE A 121 -5.84 11.22 7.61
CA ILE A 121 -4.60 10.53 7.23
C ILE A 121 -3.40 11.34 7.74
N ASN A 122 -2.43 10.66 8.37
CA ASN A 122 -1.18 11.25 8.88
C ASN A 122 -1.38 12.36 9.94
N ILE A 123 -2.39 12.22 10.80
CA ILE A 123 -2.60 13.14 11.91
C ILE A 123 -1.74 12.75 13.11
N GLY A 124 -1.24 13.76 13.82
CA GLY A 124 -0.52 13.55 15.07
C GLY A 124 -1.45 13.16 16.22
N VAL A 125 -1.02 13.51 17.42
CA VAL A 125 -1.78 13.33 18.66
C VAL A 125 -3.17 13.99 18.56
N ARG A 126 -4.23 13.25 18.95
CA ARG A 126 -5.62 13.76 18.96
C ARG A 126 -5.80 14.93 19.95
N PRO A 127 -6.85 15.78 19.83
CA PRO A 127 -7.14 16.77 20.85
C PRO A 127 -7.71 16.14 22.13
N GLY A 128 -7.54 16.83 23.26
CA GLY A 128 -8.12 16.46 24.56
C GLY A 128 -7.50 15.22 25.20
N ALA A 129 -8.29 14.48 25.99
CA ALA A 129 -7.83 13.31 26.75
C ALA A 129 -7.28 12.18 25.84
N LEU A 130 -7.86 12.03 24.64
CA LEU A 130 -7.35 11.09 23.64
C LEU A 130 -5.94 11.46 23.16
N GLY A 131 -5.60 12.74 23.17
CA GLY A 131 -4.26 13.21 22.86
C GLY A 131 -3.23 12.84 23.91
N VAL A 132 -3.58 13.00 25.17
CA VAL A 132 -2.69 12.62 26.28
C VAL A 132 -2.35 11.13 26.20
N ALA A 133 -3.35 10.28 25.90
CA ALA A 133 -3.14 8.85 25.68
C ALA A 133 -2.25 8.56 24.47
N ASP A 134 -2.50 9.19 23.32
CA ASP A 134 -1.68 8.99 22.11
C ASP A 134 -0.22 9.38 22.36
N ALA A 135 0.04 10.51 23.00
CA ALA A 135 1.40 10.96 23.32
C ALA A 135 2.13 9.99 24.26
N ALA A 136 1.46 9.53 25.33
CA ALA A 136 2.02 8.55 26.26
C ALA A 136 2.31 7.21 25.57
N ASN A 137 1.41 6.76 24.69
CA ASN A 137 1.60 5.51 23.96
C ASN A 137 2.75 5.60 22.95
N ILE A 138 2.87 6.70 22.20
CA ILE A 138 4.00 6.92 21.29
C ILE A 138 5.31 6.89 22.08
N ALA A 139 5.38 7.56 23.23
CA ALA A 139 6.56 7.55 24.07
C ALA A 139 6.93 6.14 24.57
N ALA A 140 5.94 5.35 24.99
CA ALA A 140 6.14 3.96 25.39
C ALA A 140 6.65 3.10 24.22
N LEU A 141 6.06 3.25 23.03
CA LEU A 141 6.46 2.52 21.83
C LEU A 141 7.93 2.83 21.44
N VAL A 142 8.30 4.11 21.42
CA VAL A 142 9.67 4.57 21.12
C VAL A 142 10.68 4.08 22.17
N THR A 143 10.28 4.04 23.44
CA THR A 143 11.11 3.50 24.53
C THR A 143 11.36 2.00 24.35
N ASN A 144 10.32 1.23 24.08
CA ASN A 144 10.40 -0.21 23.85
C ASN A 144 11.28 -0.55 22.63
N ALA A 145 11.13 0.21 21.54
CA ALA A 145 11.93 0.07 20.33
C ALA A 145 13.40 0.43 20.58
N THR A 146 13.66 1.52 21.30
CA THR A 146 15.02 1.93 21.68
C THR A 146 15.72 0.86 22.52
N ALA A 147 15.03 0.29 23.51
CA ALA A 147 15.57 -0.79 24.33
C ALA A 147 15.92 -2.02 23.47
N LEU A 148 15.02 -2.44 22.57
CA LEU A 148 15.25 -3.58 21.70
C LEU A 148 16.42 -3.36 20.72
N ILE A 149 16.52 -2.18 20.13
CA ILE A 149 17.66 -1.81 19.28
C ILE A 149 18.97 -1.88 20.07
N ASN A 150 19.00 -1.35 21.31
CA ASN A 150 20.19 -1.37 22.16
C ASN A 150 20.63 -2.81 22.49
N THR A 151 19.68 -3.72 22.74
CA THR A 151 19.96 -5.15 22.92
C THR A 151 20.64 -5.74 21.68
N VAL A 152 20.12 -5.47 20.48
CA VAL A 152 20.68 -6.00 19.23
C VAL A 152 22.11 -5.49 18.98
N ILE A 153 22.39 -4.20 19.22
CA ILE A 153 23.72 -3.62 18.96
C ILE A 153 24.74 -3.90 20.07
N GLY A 154 24.30 -4.39 21.24
CA GLY A 154 25.09 -4.61 22.45
C GLY A 154 26.13 -5.74 22.37
N GLY A 155 26.14 -6.53 21.30
CA GLY A 155 27.16 -7.57 21.04
C GLY A 155 26.69 -9.01 21.29
N ALA A 156 25.73 -9.21 22.20
CA ALA A 156 25.17 -10.54 22.48
C ALA A 156 24.51 -11.19 21.24
N HIS A 157 24.02 -10.38 20.29
CA HIS A 157 23.36 -10.83 19.06
C HIS A 157 24.24 -10.74 17.81
N ASP A 158 25.57 -10.68 17.96
CA ASP A 158 26.48 -10.64 16.80
C ASP A 158 26.40 -11.92 15.97
N GLY A 159 26.16 -13.08 16.61
CA GLY A 159 25.87 -14.33 15.92
C GLY A 159 24.67 -14.20 14.98
N ASP A 160 23.56 -13.64 15.47
CA ASP A 160 22.35 -13.42 14.65
C ASP A 160 22.60 -12.45 13.50
N LEU A 161 23.30 -11.35 13.76
CA LEU A 161 23.67 -10.38 12.72
C LEU A 161 24.55 -11.01 11.64
N ARG A 162 25.49 -11.90 12.00
CA ARG A 162 26.30 -12.66 11.02
C ARG A 162 25.45 -13.61 10.20
N GLN A 163 24.45 -14.27 10.81
CA GLN A 163 23.56 -15.17 10.10
C GLN A 163 22.68 -14.44 9.08
N VAL A 164 22.21 -13.24 9.39
CA VAL A 164 21.33 -12.46 8.51
C VAL A 164 22.10 -11.68 7.45
N PHE A 165 23.11 -10.90 7.85
CA PHE A 165 23.81 -9.96 6.95
C PHE A 165 25.16 -10.48 6.44
N GLY A 166 25.67 -11.58 7.00
CA GLY A 166 27.01 -12.10 6.74
C GLY A 166 28.08 -11.47 7.65
N PRO A 167 29.19 -12.18 7.92
CA PRO A 167 30.26 -11.70 8.80
C PRO A 167 30.82 -10.31 8.49
N PRO A 168 31.09 -9.93 7.23
CA PRO A 168 31.65 -8.63 6.91
C PRO A 168 30.73 -7.43 7.23
N ASN A 169 29.43 -7.69 7.41
CA ASN A 169 28.41 -6.63 7.44
C ASN A 169 27.88 -6.34 8.85
N VAL A 170 28.36 -7.01 9.90
CA VAL A 170 27.88 -6.82 11.28
C VAL A 170 28.06 -5.37 11.74
N ALA A 171 29.23 -4.77 11.49
CA ALA A 171 29.50 -3.38 11.86
C ALA A 171 28.55 -2.40 11.15
N THR A 172 28.35 -2.59 9.84
CA THR A 172 27.41 -1.80 9.03
C THR A 172 25.98 -1.95 9.52
N ALA A 173 25.54 -3.17 9.84
CA ALA A 173 24.19 -3.40 10.37
C ALA A 173 23.99 -2.69 11.71
N LYS A 174 24.95 -2.79 12.64
CA LYS A 174 24.89 -2.06 13.93
C LYS A 174 24.87 -0.54 13.75
N ALA A 175 25.64 0.00 12.80
CA ALA A 175 25.61 1.43 12.51
C ALA A 175 24.23 1.89 12.03
N ARG A 176 23.56 1.07 11.20
CA ARG A 176 22.21 1.37 10.70
C ARG A 176 21.13 1.28 11.77
N TYR A 177 21.23 0.33 12.70
CA TYR A 177 20.40 0.29 13.91
C TYR A 177 20.57 1.56 14.77
N ARG A 178 21.81 2.03 14.97
CA ARG A 178 22.07 3.28 15.70
C ARG A 178 21.43 4.49 14.99
N ALA A 179 21.64 4.62 13.69
CA ALA A 179 21.04 5.70 12.90
C ALA A 179 19.50 5.67 12.94
N ALA A 180 18.90 4.48 12.87
CA ALA A 180 17.45 4.30 13.02
C ALA A 180 16.95 4.76 14.40
N ARG A 181 17.60 4.30 15.49
CA ARG A 181 17.28 4.73 16.86
C ARG A 181 17.36 6.25 17.02
N ASP A 182 18.44 6.85 16.55
CA ASP A 182 18.69 8.28 16.73
C ASP A 182 17.66 9.10 15.93
N ARG A 183 17.34 8.68 14.69
CA ARG A 183 16.30 9.36 13.89
C ARG A 183 14.90 9.18 14.45
N MET A 184 14.54 7.98 14.93
CA MET A 184 13.25 7.73 15.58
C MET A 184 13.06 8.66 16.80
N ASN A 185 14.07 8.78 17.65
CA ASN A 185 14.01 9.67 18.81
C ASN A 185 13.93 11.16 18.40
N TYR A 186 14.64 11.57 17.34
CA TYR A 186 14.48 12.90 16.75
C TYR A 186 13.04 13.14 16.27
N LEU A 187 12.46 12.20 15.52
CA LEU A 187 11.08 12.35 15.02
C LEU A 187 10.05 12.37 16.14
N HIS A 188 10.24 11.56 17.19
CA HIS A 188 9.41 11.56 18.39
C HIS A 188 9.41 12.94 19.07
N THR A 189 10.59 13.47 19.38
CA THR A 189 10.74 14.77 20.08
C THR A 189 10.24 15.96 19.27
N HIS A 190 10.12 15.83 17.95
CA HIS A 190 9.58 16.85 17.06
C HIS A 190 8.11 16.62 16.67
N HIS A 191 7.41 15.69 17.35
CA HIS A 191 6.01 15.34 17.08
C HIS A 191 5.76 14.92 15.62
N ARG A 192 6.71 14.17 15.05
CA ARG A 192 6.68 13.65 13.66
C ARG A 192 6.41 12.15 13.59
N ILE A 193 5.93 11.54 14.67
CA ILE A 193 5.32 10.21 14.65
C ILE A 193 3.80 10.43 14.61
N VAL A 194 3.17 10.05 13.50
CA VAL A 194 1.76 10.30 13.20
C VAL A 194 1.01 8.99 12.97
N THR A 195 -0.30 9.06 12.79
CA THR A 195 -1.13 7.90 12.47
C THR A 195 -2.25 8.24 11.50
N ASP A 196 -2.78 7.20 10.86
CA ASP A 196 -3.97 7.29 10.04
C ASP A 196 -5.22 6.96 10.85
N ARG A 197 -6.03 7.97 11.19
CA ARG A 197 -7.33 7.75 11.85
C ARG A 197 -8.50 7.68 10.87
N SER A 198 -8.26 7.81 9.56
CA SER A 198 -9.28 7.55 8.54
C SER A 198 -9.56 6.05 8.35
N GLY A 199 -8.58 5.20 8.68
CA GLY A 199 -8.63 3.75 8.47
C GLY A 199 -8.13 3.32 7.10
N TYR A 200 -7.71 4.25 6.24
CA TYR A 200 -7.11 4.00 4.94
C TYR A 200 -5.89 3.06 4.98
N SER A 201 -4.97 3.24 5.94
CA SER A 201 -3.77 2.41 6.06
C SER A 201 -4.11 0.93 6.24
N ALA A 202 -5.17 0.62 7.00
CA ALA A 202 -5.63 -0.76 7.15
C ALA A 202 -6.14 -1.37 5.82
N GLU A 203 -6.88 -0.58 5.03
CA GLU A 203 -7.36 -0.94 3.70
C GLU A 203 -6.24 -1.14 2.70
N ALA A 204 -5.29 -0.22 2.72
CA ALA A 204 -4.13 -0.23 1.85
C ALA A 204 -3.10 -1.28 2.28
N GLY A 205 -3.31 -1.98 3.40
CA GLY A 205 -2.41 -3.01 3.92
C GLY A 205 -1.08 -2.46 4.42
N VAL A 206 -1.09 -1.20 4.87
CA VAL A 206 0.06 -0.45 5.36
C VAL A 206 0.12 -0.55 6.89
N GLY A 207 1.21 -1.06 7.44
CA GLY A 207 1.48 -0.96 8.88
C GLY A 207 2.15 0.35 9.25
N GLY A 208 3.04 0.86 8.40
CA GLY A 208 3.64 2.18 8.55
C GLY A 208 4.04 2.79 7.21
N LEU A 209 4.27 4.11 7.19
CA LEU A 209 4.74 4.86 6.03
C LEU A 209 5.78 5.85 6.51
N THR A 210 6.97 5.81 5.92
CA THR A 210 8.08 6.60 6.43
C THR A 210 8.79 7.39 5.33
N ASP A 211 9.14 8.63 5.69
CA ASP A 211 10.13 9.41 4.98
C ASP A 211 11.16 9.97 5.98
N ALA A 212 12.10 10.78 5.49
CA ALA A 212 13.12 11.33 6.36
C ALA A 212 12.53 12.16 7.51
N ASN A 213 11.41 12.85 7.29
CA ASN A 213 10.84 13.85 8.19
C ASN A 213 9.66 13.35 9.03
N ARG A 214 9.18 12.11 8.81
CA ARG A 214 7.99 11.59 9.47
C ARG A 214 7.91 10.07 9.43
N ILE A 215 7.45 9.48 10.53
CA ILE A 215 6.99 8.08 10.59
C ILE A 215 5.48 8.12 10.79
N SER A 216 4.72 7.47 9.91
CA SER A 216 3.28 7.25 10.06
C SER A 216 3.05 5.80 10.43
N LEU A 217 2.23 5.54 11.44
CA LEU A 217 1.92 4.18 11.91
C LEU A 217 0.42 3.93 11.85
N MET A 218 0.03 2.67 11.62
CA MET A 218 -1.36 2.26 11.76
C MET A 218 -1.87 2.50 13.19
N PRO A 219 -3.17 2.79 13.39
CA PRO A 219 -3.75 3.04 14.71
C PRO A 219 -3.39 2.02 15.77
N GLY A 220 -3.46 0.72 15.43
CA GLY A 220 -3.17 -0.37 16.37
C GLY A 220 -1.73 -0.36 16.91
N ALA A 221 -0.78 0.25 16.19
CA ALA A 221 0.58 0.42 16.68
C ALA A 221 0.68 1.44 17.81
N ILE A 222 -0.06 2.55 17.68
CA ILE A 222 -0.15 3.57 18.73
C ILE A 222 -1.06 3.09 19.87
N ASP A 223 -2.16 2.43 19.56
CA ASP A 223 -3.13 2.04 20.59
C ASP A 223 -2.62 0.85 21.45
N HIS A 224 -1.62 0.10 20.98
CA HIS A 224 -1.00 -1.03 21.69
C HIS A 224 0.54 -0.96 21.70
N PRO A 225 1.15 0.00 22.43
CA PRO A 225 2.58 0.31 22.35
C PRO A 225 3.51 -0.75 22.97
N ALA A 226 2.96 -1.68 23.73
CA ALA A 226 3.68 -2.80 24.34
C ALA A 226 3.65 -4.09 23.50
N ASN A 227 2.87 -4.13 22.42
CA ASN A 227 2.83 -5.30 21.55
C ASN A 227 4.15 -5.43 20.77
N ASP A 228 4.80 -6.59 20.85
CA ASP A 228 6.13 -6.79 20.25
C ASP A 228 6.14 -6.63 18.72
N GLU A 229 5.06 -6.96 18.00
CA GLU A 229 4.97 -6.72 16.55
C GLU A 229 4.94 -5.21 16.24
N ASN A 230 4.27 -4.41 17.07
CA ASN A 230 4.26 -2.96 16.92
C ASN A 230 5.64 -2.34 17.22
N VAL A 231 6.37 -2.92 18.18
CA VAL A 231 7.75 -2.53 18.47
C VAL A 231 8.68 -2.86 17.30
N VAL A 232 8.54 -4.03 16.68
CA VAL A 232 9.31 -4.38 15.47
C VAL A 232 8.92 -3.50 14.29
N LEU A 233 7.64 -3.19 14.14
CA LEU A 233 7.14 -2.29 13.09
C LEU A 233 7.78 -0.90 13.17
N ILE A 234 7.79 -0.25 14.34
CA ILE A 234 8.43 1.08 14.43
C ILE A 234 9.95 0.99 14.21
N ILE A 235 10.61 -0.13 14.52
CA ILE A 235 12.03 -0.34 14.18
C ILE A 235 12.21 -0.42 12.66
N HIS A 236 11.33 -1.14 11.97
CA HIS A 236 11.31 -1.19 10.50
C HIS A 236 11.17 0.22 9.91
N GLU A 237 10.17 0.98 10.37
CA GLU A 237 9.98 2.37 9.92
C GLU A 237 11.20 3.24 10.22
N ALA A 238 11.77 3.12 11.42
CA ALA A 238 12.97 3.85 11.82
C ALA A 238 14.18 3.54 10.91
N MET A 239 14.27 2.33 10.34
CA MET A 239 15.32 1.99 9.38
C MET A 239 15.22 2.85 8.12
N HIS A 240 14.02 3.04 7.58
CA HIS A 240 13.80 3.93 6.44
C HIS A 240 14.10 5.39 6.77
N ALA A 241 13.64 5.87 7.93
CA ALA A 241 13.86 7.26 8.34
C ALA A 241 15.35 7.56 8.54
N GLY A 242 16.07 6.67 9.23
CA GLY A 242 17.45 6.92 9.66
C GLY A 242 18.53 6.61 8.63
N ASN A 243 18.21 5.88 7.56
CA ASN A 243 19.22 5.35 6.65
C ASN A 243 18.88 5.63 5.18
N PHE A 244 19.57 6.60 4.58
CA PHE A 244 19.39 6.95 3.17
C PHE A 244 19.61 5.79 2.18
N GLY A 245 20.36 4.75 2.57
CA GLY A 245 20.62 3.55 1.77
C GLY A 245 19.67 2.37 2.04
N VAL A 246 18.70 2.53 2.95
CA VAL A 246 17.59 1.58 3.15
C VAL A 246 16.38 2.14 2.41
N VAL A 247 16.46 2.07 1.09
CA VAL A 247 15.58 2.82 0.17
C VAL A 247 14.35 2.04 -0.27
N ASP A 248 14.27 0.75 0.01
CA ASP A 248 13.22 -0.11 -0.53
C ASP A 248 12.94 -1.31 0.37
N ASP A 249 11.71 -1.82 0.28
CA ASP A 249 11.30 -3.11 0.81
C ASP A 249 11.52 -4.16 -0.26
N ARG A 250 12.78 -4.59 -0.42
CA ARG A 250 13.18 -5.63 -1.39
C ARG A 250 12.64 -7.02 -1.03
N GLY A 251 11.51 -7.11 -0.36
CA GLY A 251 10.87 -8.35 0.09
C GLY A 251 10.67 -8.36 1.60
N TYR A 252 9.61 -9.01 2.00
CA TYR A 252 9.25 -9.29 3.38
C TYR A 252 9.59 -10.74 3.74
N PRO A 253 9.54 -11.14 5.02
CA PRO A 253 9.83 -12.52 5.43
C PRO A 253 9.08 -13.61 4.64
N ALA A 254 7.86 -13.33 4.19
CA ALA A 254 7.08 -14.24 3.37
C ALA A 254 7.41 -14.18 1.87
N SER A 255 8.08 -13.12 1.41
CA SER A 255 8.34 -12.91 -0.01
C SER A 255 9.26 -13.99 -0.60
N PRO A 256 9.08 -14.32 -1.88
CA PRO A 256 9.94 -15.26 -2.58
C PRO A 256 11.42 -14.88 -2.43
N SER A 257 12.22 -15.88 -2.07
CA SER A 257 13.69 -15.78 -1.96
C SER A 257 14.21 -14.80 -0.91
N PHE A 258 13.42 -14.40 0.09
CA PHE A 258 13.82 -13.42 1.13
C PHE A 258 15.15 -13.75 1.83
N VAL A 259 15.35 -15.02 2.21
CA VAL A 259 16.58 -15.49 2.87
C VAL A 259 17.78 -15.57 1.90
N SER A 260 17.50 -15.61 0.60
CA SER A 260 18.46 -15.84 -0.48
C SER A 260 18.90 -14.56 -1.19
N LEU A 261 18.57 -13.39 -0.65
CA LEU A 261 18.99 -12.11 -1.21
C LEU A 261 20.49 -11.86 -1.07
N ARG A 262 21.05 -11.04 -1.96
CA ARG A 262 22.46 -10.65 -1.87
C ARG A 262 22.68 -9.77 -0.65
N ALA A 263 23.89 -9.78 -0.10
CA ALA A 263 24.22 -9.02 1.10
C ALA A 263 23.92 -7.50 0.97
N VAL A 264 24.23 -6.91 -0.20
CA VAL A 264 23.91 -5.50 -0.49
C VAL A 264 22.41 -5.22 -0.49
N ASP A 265 21.60 -6.18 -0.97
CA ASP A 265 20.15 -6.05 -0.99
C ASP A 265 19.56 -6.18 0.42
N LYS A 266 20.10 -7.11 1.23
CA LYS A 266 19.73 -7.29 2.63
C LYS A 266 20.02 -6.04 3.45
N LEU A 267 21.20 -5.46 3.27
CA LEU A 267 21.53 -4.18 3.89
C LEU A 267 20.55 -3.10 3.43
N GLY A 268 20.21 -3.05 2.14
CA GLY A 268 19.25 -2.07 1.60
C GLY A 268 17.78 -2.26 2.00
N ASN A 269 17.42 -3.29 2.78
CA ASN A 269 16.04 -3.70 3.03
C ASN A 269 15.68 -3.65 4.52
N ALA A 270 14.68 -2.84 4.91
CA ALA A 270 14.28 -2.69 6.31
C ALA A 270 13.76 -4.00 6.92
N ALA A 271 13.07 -4.83 6.15
CA ALA A 271 12.55 -6.11 6.61
C ALA A 271 13.66 -7.09 7.09
N HIS A 272 14.89 -7.02 6.57
CA HIS A 272 16.00 -7.82 7.10
C HIS A 272 16.45 -7.36 8.49
N TYR A 273 16.25 -6.08 8.82
CA TYR A 273 16.49 -5.55 10.16
C TYR A 273 15.38 -5.89 11.16
N GLU A 274 14.29 -6.51 10.74
CA GLU A 274 13.29 -7.05 11.69
C GLU A 274 13.71 -8.41 12.24
N VAL A 275 14.51 -9.18 11.49
CA VAL A 275 14.78 -10.59 11.80
C VAL A 275 15.43 -10.76 13.16
N VAL A 276 16.45 -9.94 13.49
CA VAL A 276 17.14 -10.06 14.78
C VAL A 276 16.26 -9.59 15.95
N PRO A 277 15.59 -8.41 15.90
CA PRO A 277 14.56 -8.04 16.88
C PRO A 277 13.50 -9.14 17.10
N ARG A 278 13.02 -9.79 16.03
CA ARG A 278 12.08 -10.91 16.10
C ARG A 278 12.68 -12.11 16.85
N ARG A 279 13.94 -12.47 16.60
CA ARG A 279 14.65 -13.54 17.34
C ARG A 279 14.74 -13.22 18.83
N VAL A 280 15.11 -11.99 19.18
CA VAL A 280 15.20 -11.53 20.59
C VAL A 280 13.87 -11.68 21.31
N ARG A 281 12.75 -11.42 20.61
CA ARG A 281 11.39 -11.48 21.16
C ARG A 281 10.69 -12.82 20.99
N GLY A 282 11.33 -13.81 20.38
CA GLY A 282 10.71 -15.12 20.11
C GLY A 282 9.50 -15.04 19.16
N LEU A 283 9.46 -14.03 18.28
CA LEU A 283 8.35 -13.85 17.33
C LEU A 283 8.48 -14.84 16.15
N PRO A 284 7.36 -15.19 15.49
CA PRO A 284 7.42 -15.93 14.25
C PRO A 284 8.12 -15.14 13.13
N ASN A 285 8.50 -15.84 12.06
CA ASN A 285 9.36 -15.31 10.99
C ASN A 285 10.70 -14.75 11.52
N SER A 286 11.14 -15.22 12.68
CA SER A 286 12.48 -14.93 13.25
C SER A 286 13.59 -15.72 12.54
N PHE A 287 13.23 -16.77 11.79
CA PHE A 287 14.18 -17.66 11.13
C PHE A 287 15.28 -18.12 12.10
N LEU A 288 14.87 -18.54 13.30
CA LEU A 288 15.80 -18.90 14.35
C LEU A 288 16.79 -19.96 13.83
N HIS A 289 18.08 -19.74 14.09
CA HIS A 289 19.19 -20.58 13.63
C HIS A 289 19.36 -20.72 12.10
N THR A 290 18.64 -19.94 11.29
CA THR A 290 18.79 -19.96 9.83
C THR A 290 19.88 -18.99 9.39
N VAL A 291 20.78 -19.45 8.53
CA VAL A 291 21.79 -18.63 7.84
C VAL A 291 21.26 -18.17 6.49
N PHE A 292 21.27 -16.87 6.24
CA PHE A 292 20.75 -16.29 5.01
C PHE A 292 21.85 -16.30 3.95
N VAL A 293 21.81 -17.27 3.04
CA VAL A 293 22.82 -17.47 1.99
C VAL A 293 22.30 -16.97 0.64
N PRO A 294 22.98 -16.04 -0.05
CA PRO A 294 22.56 -15.59 -1.36
C PRO A 294 22.39 -16.76 -2.35
N ALA A 295 21.38 -16.69 -3.22
CA ALA A 295 21.13 -17.74 -4.21
C ALA A 295 22.37 -17.97 -5.11
N GLY A 296 22.70 -19.23 -5.36
CA GLY A 296 23.87 -19.63 -6.14
C GLY A 296 25.21 -19.36 -5.46
N SER A 297 25.24 -19.24 -4.12
CA SER A 297 26.47 -18.93 -3.37
C SER A 297 26.60 -19.77 -2.09
N SER A 298 27.74 -19.59 -1.41
CA SER A 298 28.02 -20.20 -0.11
C SER A 298 28.55 -19.18 0.90
N VAL A 299 28.25 -19.40 2.18
CA VAL A 299 28.75 -18.60 3.32
C VAL A 299 29.28 -19.55 4.40
N THR A 300 30.50 -19.32 4.88
CA THR A 300 31.07 -20.06 6.00
C THR A 300 30.86 -19.29 7.31
N LEU A 301 30.23 -19.91 8.29
CA LEU A 301 29.99 -19.35 9.62
C LEU A 301 30.22 -20.41 10.70
N GLY A 302 31.02 -20.09 11.72
CA GLY A 302 31.33 -21.03 12.80
C GLY A 302 32.00 -22.33 12.34
N GLY A 303 32.80 -22.28 11.27
CA GLY A 303 33.45 -23.46 10.68
C GLY A 303 32.55 -24.30 9.77
N HIS A 304 31.27 -23.96 9.61
CA HIS A 304 30.33 -24.66 8.73
C HIS A 304 30.05 -23.85 7.47
N THR A 305 30.09 -24.50 6.30
CA THR A 305 29.75 -23.88 5.01
C THR A 305 28.28 -24.14 4.69
N HIS A 306 27.52 -23.06 4.52
CA HIS A 306 26.12 -23.07 4.12
C HIS A 306 26.02 -22.68 2.65
N THR A 307 25.32 -23.46 1.84
CA THR A 307 25.19 -23.25 0.39
C THR A 307 23.72 -23.12 -0.01
N ALA A 308 23.41 -22.18 -0.89
CA ALA A 308 22.10 -22.04 -1.51
C ALA A 308 22.18 -22.25 -3.03
N PRO A 309 21.29 -23.07 -3.62
CA PRO A 309 21.26 -23.25 -5.07
C PRO A 309 20.86 -21.95 -5.80
N PRO A 310 21.20 -21.80 -7.10
CA PRO A 310 20.64 -20.75 -7.93
C PRO A 310 19.10 -20.84 -7.99
N LEU A 311 18.43 -19.71 -8.15
CA LEU A 311 16.97 -19.68 -8.32
C LEU A 311 16.57 -20.33 -9.64
N THR A 312 15.52 -21.15 -9.61
CA THR A 312 14.87 -21.69 -10.82
C THR A 312 14.18 -20.58 -11.63
N THR A 313 13.85 -20.85 -12.90
CA THR A 313 13.08 -19.92 -13.76
C THR A 313 11.78 -19.47 -13.10
N THR A 314 11.05 -20.40 -12.48
CA THR A 314 9.80 -20.10 -11.76
C THR A 314 10.04 -19.17 -10.57
N GLU A 315 11.08 -19.42 -9.76
CA GLU A 315 11.41 -18.58 -8.61
C GLU A 315 11.87 -17.18 -9.04
N GLN A 316 12.64 -17.08 -10.13
CA GLN A 316 13.03 -15.78 -10.70
C GLN A 316 11.82 -14.99 -11.19
N ALA A 317 10.87 -15.64 -11.90
CA ALA A 317 9.65 -15.00 -12.36
C ALA A 317 8.73 -14.58 -11.19
N ALA A 318 8.56 -15.45 -10.18
CA ALA A 318 7.84 -15.15 -8.96
C ALA A 318 8.43 -13.95 -8.20
N ARG A 319 9.77 -13.90 -8.12
CA ARG A 319 10.48 -12.78 -7.51
C ARG A 319 10.23 -11.48 -8.26
N GLN A 320 10.35 -11.47 -9.59
CA GLN A 320 10.08 -10.29 -10.42
C GLN A 320 8.61 -9.86 -10.33
N ALA A 321 7.67 -10.80 -10.20
CA ALA A 321 6.25 -10.48 -10.00
C ALA A 321 6.00 -9.84 -8.63
N SER A 322 6.65 -10.33 -7.56
CA SER A 322 6.59 -9.74 -6.21
C SER A 322 7.13 -8.31 -6.21
N GLU A 323 8.29 -8.07 -6.83
CA GLU A 323 8.87 -6.74 -6.95
C GLU A 323 8.00 -5.78 -7.77
N ALA A 324 7.44 -6.25 -8.89
CA ALA A 324 6.54 -5.43 -9.72
C ALA A 324 5.24 -5.07 -8.99
N ALA A 325 4.60 -6.03 -8.31
CA ALA A 325 3.38 -5.79 -7.54
C ALA A 325 3.63 -4.81 -6.39
N ARG A 326 4.73 -4.97 -5.64
CA ARG A 326 5.10 -4.07 -4.55
C ARG A 326 5.45 -2.68 -5.04
N ALA A 327 6.24 -2.55 -6.10
CA ALA A 327 6.58 -1.26 -6.69
C ALA A 327 5.32 -0.53 -7.19
N ALA A 328 4.38 -1.25 -7.81
CA ALA A 328 3.09 -0.68 -8.20
C ALA A 328 2.23 -0.26 -7.00
N TRP A 329 2.21 -1.06 -5.92
CA TRP A 329 1.50 -0.70 -4.69
C TRP A 329 2.08 0.55 -4.02
N ASN A 330 3.42 0.63 -3.88
CA ASN A 330 4.12 1.81 -3.37
C ASN A 330 3.84 3.07 -4.22
N MET A 331 3.85 2.92 -5.53
CA MET A 331 3.47 3.99 -6.46
C MET A 331 2.00 4.40 -6.27
N GLY A 332 1.11 3.44 -6.05
CA GLY A 332 -0.31 3.69 -5.78
C GLY A 332 -0.53 4.49 -4.51
N LEU A 333 0.19 4.18 -3.43
CA LEU A 333 0.16 4.91 -2.16
C LEU A 333 0.64 6.36 -2.31
N ASN A 334 1.74 6.54 -3.03
CA ASN A 334 2.27 7.87 -3.34
C ASN A 334 1.27 8.70 -4.16
N LEU A 335 0.68 8.12 -5.21
CA LEU A 335 -0.36 8.78 -6.01
C LEU A 335 -1.61 9.10 -5.18
N HIS A 336 -2.06 8.17 -4.34
CA HIS A 336 -3.21 8.41 -3.45
C HIS A 336 -2.98 9.60 -2.51
N THR A 337 -1.78 9.70 -1.93
CA THR A 337 -1.42 10.86 -1.11
C THR A 337 -1.53 12.17 -1.89
N LEU A 338 -1.13 12.18 -3.17
CA LEU A 338 -1.29 13.35 -4.05
C LEU A 338 -2.75 13.64 -4.39
N TRP A 339 -3.57 12.62 -4.62
CA TRP A 339 -5.01 12.79 -4.85
C TRP A 339 -5.72 13.39 -3.64
N VAL A 340 -5.43 12.88 -2.44
CA VAL A 340 -5.98 13.45 -1.19
C VAL A 340 -5.51 14.89 -1.00
N ARG A 341 -4.23 15.19 -1.27
CA ARG A 341 -3.73 16.57 -1.21
C ARG A 341 -4.50 17.49 -2.16
N LEU A 342 -4.67 17.10 -3.42
CA LEU A 342 -5.39 17.90 -4.42
C LEU A 342 -6.90 18.02 -4.13
N HIS A 343 -7.46 17.04 -3.41
CA HIS A 343 -8.83 17.11 -2.92
C HIS A 343 -8.99 18.14 -1.80
N LEU A 344 -8.04 18.17 -0.85
CA LEU A 344 -8.04 19.09 0.30
C LEU A 344 -7.54 20.50 -0.06
N HIS A 345 -6.65 20.59 -1.06
CA HIS A 345 -6.00 21.82 -1.51
C HIS A 345 -6.09 21.96 -3.05
N PRO A 346 -7.28 22.23 -3.61
CA PRO A 346 -7.46 22.36 -5.06
C PRO A 346 -6.54 23.37 -5.74
N ALA A 347 -6.13 24.43 -5.03
CA ALA A 347 -5.20 25.46 -5.52
C ALA A 347 -3.84 24.90 -5.98
N ASP A 348 -3.40 23.77 -5.41
CA ASP A 348 -2.13 23.13 -5.80
C ASP A 348 -2.15 22.65 -7.26
N TRP A 349 -3.33 22.39 -7.83
CA TRP A 349 -3.50 21.86 -9.19
C TRP A 349 -2.71 22.63 -10.26
N THR A 350 -2.72 23.97 -10.16
CA THR A 350 -1.97 24.87 -11.05
C THR A 350 -0.88 25.66 -10.32
N GLY A 351 -0.96 25.82 -9.00
CA GLY A 351 -0.11 26.73 -8.23
C GLY A 351 1.15 26.11 -7.61
N ALA A 352 1.23 24.78 -7.49
CA ALA A 352 2.37 24.15 -6.81
C ALA A 352 3.60 24.05 -7.72
N ALA A 353 4.70 24.69 -7.33
CA ALA A 353 6.01 24.48 -7.95
C ALA A 353 6.54 23.08 -7.58
N LEU A 354 6.17 22.06 -8.36
CA LEU A 354 6.54 20.66 -8.07
C LEU A 354 8.05 20.47 -7.93
N ALA A 355 8.85 21.22 -8.69
CA ALA A 355 10.31 21.15 -8.69
C ALA A 355 10.93 21.39 -7.31
N GLY A 356 10.44 22.38 -6.57
CA GLY A 356 10.95 22.73 -5.24
C GLY A 356 10.56 21.74 -4.15
N GLU A 357 9.50 20.96 -4.35
CA GLU A 357 9.01 20.02 -3.34
C GLU A 357 9.40 18.56 -3.61
N PHE A 358 9.39 18.16 -4.88
CA PHE A 358 9.49 16.77 -5.30
C PHE A 358 10.73 16.47 -6.15
N GLY A 359 11.50 17.51 -6.50
CA GLY A 359 12.67 17.42 -7.38
C GLY A 359 12.45 17.08 -8.87
N PRO A 360 11.24 17.13 -9.50
CA PRO A 360 11.17 17.04 -10.96
C PRO A 360 11.88 18.24 -11.61
N GLY A 361 12.39 18.04 -12.82
CA GLY A 361 12.88 19.13 -13.67
C GLY A 361 11.82 20.25 -13.80
N THR A 362 12.30 21.47 -13.91
CA THR A 362 11.53 22.72 -13.79
C THR A 362 10.29 22.79 -14.70
N ALA A 363 9.20 23.36 -14.18
CA ALA A 363 7.91 23.73 -14.82
C ALA A 363 6.73 22.72 -14.84
N ALA A 364 6.85 21.52 -14.27
CA ALA A 364 5.70 20.62 -14.15
C ALA A 364 4.68 21.12 -13.10
N THR A 365 3.38 21.13 -13.45
CA THR A 365 2.25 21.34 -12.53
C THR A 365 1.46 20.04 -12.37
N PHE A 366 0.65 19.91 -11.32
CA PHE A 366 -0.22 18.73 -11.19
C PHE A 366 -1.17 18.60 -12.38
N SER A 367 -1.67 19.72 -12.92
CA SER A 367 -2.53 19.73 -14.12
C SER A 367 -1.87 19.12 -15.37
N ALA A 368 -0.54 19.16 -15.48
CA ALA A 368 0.20 18.57 -16.60
C ALA A 368 0.50 17.07 -16.42
N CYS A 369 0.53 16.57 -15.18
CA CYS A 369 1.02 15.24 -14.85
C CYS A 369 -0.08 14.27 -14.42
N MET A 370 -1.02 14.75 -13.62
CA MET A 370 -2.05 13.92 -13.00
C MET A 370 -3.08 13.33 -13.98
N PRO A 371 -3.46 13.97 -15.11
CA PRO A 371 -4.36 13.35 -16.08
C PRO A 371 -3.87 11.99 -16.61
N TYR A 372 -2.57 11.82 -16.84
CA TYR A 372 -2.02 10.52 -17.22
C TYR A 372 -2.28 9.46 -16.15
N TRP A 373 -1.96 9.76 -14.88
CA TRP A 373 -2.17 8.82 -13.78
C TRP A 373 -3.64 8.54 -13.50
N SER A 374 -4.50 9.54 -13.69
CA SER A 374 -5.95 9.35 -13.62
C SER A 374 -6.42 8.30 -14.62
N LEU A 375 -5.91 8.32 -15.86
CA LEU A 375 -6.22 7.29 -16.86
C LEU A 375 -5.66 5.93 -16.46
N VAL A 376 -4.39 5.87 -16.04
CA VAL A 376 -3.74 4.62 -15.58
C VAL A 376 -4.59 3.97 -14.49
N GLN A 377 -5.01 4.74 -13.49
CA GLN A 377 -5.74 4.27 -12.31
C GLN A 377 -7.27 4.17 -12.52
N GLY A 378 -7.81 4.57 -13.67
CA GLY A 378 -9.25 4.50 -13.95
C GLY A 378 -10.09 5.49 -13.13
N LEU A 379 -9.52 6.64 -12.76
CA LEU A 379 -10.22 7.74 -12.09
C LEU A 379 -11.01 8.57 -13.12
N THR A 380 -11.57 9.71 -12.72
CA THR A 380 -12.37 10.56 -13.63
C THR A 380 -11.64 11.81 -14.11
N VAL A 381 -10.60 12.27 -13.42
CA VAL A 381 -9.89 13.53 -13.71
C VAL A 381 -9.51 13.71 -15.19
N HIS A 382 -9.01 12.67 -15.85
CA HIS A 382 -8.56 12.73 -17.26
C HIS A 382 -9.68 12.94 -18.30
N THR A 383 -10.94 12.71 -17.94
CA THR A 383 -12.09 12.87 -18.86
C THR A 383 -12.87 14.15 -18.62
N ARG A 384 -12.39 15.01 -17.70
CA ARG A 384 -13.10 16.21 -17.24
C ARG A 384 -12.44 17.48 -17.80
N PRO A 385 -12.99 18.11 -18.86
CA PRO A 385 -12.41 19.32 -19.45
C PRO A 385 -12.66 20.59 -18.62
N GLY A 386 -13.60 20.60 -17.68
CA GLY A 386 -14.03 21.78 -16.92
C GLY A 386 -13.33 22.00 -15.58
N LEU A 387 -12.16 21.40 -15.35
CA LEU A 387 -11.49 21.47 -14.05
C LEU A 387 -10.95 22.87 -13.75
N SER A 388 -11.23 23.37 -12.54
CA SER A 388 -10.73 24.65 -12.07
C SER A 388 -10.33 24.57 -10.60
N ALA A 389 -9.08 24.93 -10.33
CA ALA A 389 -8.51 25.02 -8.98
C ALA A 389 -9.22 26.07 -8.10
N ALA A 390 -9.82 27.08 -8.72
CA ALA A 390 -10.51 28.19 -8.06
C ALA A 390 -12.04 28.01 -8.02
N ALA A 391 -12.57 26.92 -8.57
CA ALA A 391 -14.01 26.69 -8.57
C ALA A 391 -14.53 26.53 -7.14
N ALA A 392 -15.56 27.32 -6.81
CA ALA A 392 -16.34 27.12 -5.58
C ALA A 392 -17.24 25.88 -5.68
N THR A 393 -17.52 25.39 -6.89
CA THR A 393 -18.37 24.23 -7.14
C THR A 393 -17.58 22.92 -7.05
N PRO A 394 -17.99 21.95 -6.21
CA PRO A 394 -17.27 20.68 -6.07
C PRO A 394 -17.14 19.87 -7.37
N SER A 395 -18.08 20.01 -8.31
CA SER A 395 -18.07 19.28 -9.59
C SER A 395 -16.99 19.73 -10.57
N ALA A 396 -16.52 20.98 -10.44
CA ALA A 396 -15.40 21.52 -11.22
C ALA A 396 -14.05 21.40 -10.48
N ALA A 397 -14.04 20.87 -9.24
CA ALA A 397 -12.80 20.68 -8.50
C ALA A 397 -11.89 19.66 -9.21
N PRO A 398 -10.56 19.85 -9.19
CA PRO A 398 -9.61 18.95 -9.83
C PRO A 398 -9.73 17.50 -9.37
N VAL A 399 -9.94 17.27 -8.07
CA VAL A 399 -10.11 15.94 -7.48
C VAL A 399 -11.33 15.92 -6.58
N THR A 400 -12.23 14.99 -6.85
CA THR A 400 -13.50 14.83 -6.11
C THR A 400 -13.43 13.69 -5.10
N ALA A 401 -14.43 13.61 -4.23
CA ALA A 401 -14.58 12.47 -3.31
C ALA A 401 -14.72 11.13 -4.06
N VAL A 402 -15.26 11.14 -5.28
CA VAL A 402 -15.34 9.95 -6.16
C VAL A 402 -13.94 9.53 -6.61
N ASP A 403 -13.09 10.47 -7.03
CA ASP A 403 -11.71 10.17 -7.41
C ASP A 403 -10.89 9.62 -6.24
N VAL A 404 -11.05 10.20 -5.04
CA VAL A 404 -10.42 9.69 -3.82
C VAL A 404 -10.83 8.25 -3.57
N ALA A 405 -12.14 7.96 -3.55
CA ALA A 405 -12.67 6.61 -3.35
C ALA A 405 -12.17 5.59 -4.39
N LEU A 406 -12.13 5.97 -5.68
CA LEU A 406 -11.61 5.12 -6.75
C LEU A 406 -10.11 4.83 -6.56
N SER A 407 -9.32 5.84 -6.18
CA SER A 407 -7.89 5.67 -5.94
C SER A 407 -7.60 4.76 -4.74
N GLU A 408 -8.39 4.86 -3.67
CA GLU A 408 -8.29 3.97 -2.50
C GLU A 408 -8.58 2.51 -2.89
N GLY A 409 -9.66 2.30 -3.65
CA GLY A 409 -10.01 0.97 -4.15
C GLY A 409 -8.90 0.33 -4.99
N LEU A 410 -8.24 1.13 -5.85
CA LEU A 410 -7.07 0.67 -6.60
C LEU A 410 -5.92 0.25 -5.66
N VAL A 411 -5.54 1.11 -4.71
CA VAL A 411 -4.42 0.83 -3.80
C VAL A 411 -4.68 -0.42 -2.96
N ARG A 412 -5.92 -0.58 -2.46
CA ARG A 412 -6.33 -1.80 -1.76
C ARG A 412 -6.12 -3.05 -2.62
N LEU A 413 -6.58 -3.03 -3.87
CA LEU A 413 -6.44 -4.18 -4.76
C LEU A 413 -4.98 -4.45 -5.16
N LEU A 414 -4.12 -3.44 -5.21
CA LEU A 414 -2.67 -3.60 -5.36
C LEU A 414 -2.04 -4.23 -4.11
N SER A 415 -2.51 -3.83 -2.93
CA SER A 415 -2.11 -4.46 -1.66
C SER A 415 -2.50 -5.92 -1.60
N LEU A 416 -3.74 -6.26 -1.97
CA LEU A 416 -4.20 -7.64 -2.05
C LEU A 416 -3.38 -8.46 -3.07
N ALA A 417 -3.06 -7.88 -4.23
CA ALA A 417 -2.17 -8.54 -5.19
C ALA A 417 -0.78 -8.83 -4.60
N THR A 418 -0.20 -7.87 -3.88
CA THR A 418 1.11 -8.03 -3.21
C THR A 418 1.04 -9.16 -2.17
N GLN A 419 -0.01 -9.19 -1.35
CA GLN A 419 -0.24 -10.25 -0.35
C GLN A 419 -0.45 -11.63 -1.01
N THR A 420 -1.21 -11.71 -2.08
CA THR A 420 -1.39 -12.95 -2.85
C THR A 420 -0.06 -13.42 -3.42
N VAL A 421 0.75 -12.54 -4.00
CA VAL A 421 2.08 -12.90 -4.49
C VAL A 421 2.98 -13.43 -3.36
N ASP A 422 3.08 -12.70 -2.25
CA ASP A 422 3.96 -13.10 -1.14
C ASP A 422 3.51 -14.41 -0.48
N THR A 423 2.20 -14.72 -0.47
CA THR A 423 1.70 -15.97 0.10
C THR A 423 1.73 -17.16 -0.87
N GLN A 424 1.32 -16.95 -2.12
CA GLN A 424 1.18 -18.03 -3.10
C GLN A 424 2.52 -18.40 -3.76
N PHE A 425 3.50 -17.49 -3.77
CA PHE A 425 4.77 -17.71 -4.45
C PHE A 425 5.92 -18.06 -3.50
N ALA A 426 5.61 -18.50 -2.27
CA ALA A 426 6.60 -18.86 -1.25
C ALA A 426 7.60 -19.97 -1.68
N SER A 427 7.24 -20.77 -2.69
CA SER A 427 8.12 -21.78 -3.32
C SER A 427 7.76 -22.00 -4.78
N ALA A 428 8.66 -22.63 -5.55
CA ALA A 428 8.38 -23.05 -6.92
C ALA A 428 7.14 -23.96 -7.03
N ALA A 429 6.98 -24.88 -6.07
CA ALA A 429 5.83 -25.79 -6.04
C ALA A 429 4.50 -25.06 -5.80
N ALA A 430 4.47 -24.15 -4.82
CA ALA A 430 3.28 -23.32 -4.54
C ALA A 430 2.94 -22.41 -5.74
N THR A 431 3.96 -21.80 -6.35
CA THR A 431 3.82 -20.97 -7.55
C THR A 431 3.19 -21.76 -8.71
N ASN A 432 3.68 -22.97 -8.96
CA ASN A 432 3.16 -23.84 -10.02
C ASN A 432 1.72 -24.29 -9.74
N ALA A 433 1.40 -24.65 -8.48
CA ALA A 433 0.05 -25.01 -8.09
C ALA A 433 -0.93 -23.85 -8.28
N PHE A 434 -0.53 -22.63 -7.92
CA PHE A 434 -1.33 -21.43 -8.13
C PHE A 434 -1.55 -21.15 -9.63
N LEU A 435 -0.50 -21.24 -10.45
CA LEU A 435 -0.62 -21.11 -11.91
C LEU A 435 -1.58 -22.14 -12.49
N LEU A 436 -1.48 -23.41 -12.08
CA LEU A 436 -2.39 -24.47 -12.55
C LEU A 436 -3.86 -24.15 -12.24
N ALA A 437 -4.15 -23.57 -11.07
CA ALA A 437 -5.50 -23.22 -10.66
C ALA A 437 -6.08 -21.99 -11.38
N GLN A 438 -5.23 -21.04 -11.80
CA GLN A 438 -5.68 -19.72 -12.29
C GLN A 438 -5.48 -19.50 -13.80
N THR A 439 -4.90 -20.47 -14.50
CA THR A 439 -4.53 -20.35 -15.92
C THR A 439 -4.84 -21.60 -16.71
N THR A 440 -4.88 -21.47 -18.03
CA THR A 440 -5.08 -22.57 -18.98
C THR A 440 -3.75 -23.19 -19.41
N ALA A 441 -3.79 -24.41 -19.95
CA ALA A 441 -2.59 -25.06 -20.48
C ALA A 441 -1.91 -24.28 -21.63
N PRO A 442 -2.64 -23.69 -22.60
CA PRO A 442 -2.03 -22.86 -23.65
C PRO A 442 -1.34 -21.61 -23.10
N GLU A 443 -1.93 -20.93 -22.11
CA GLU A 443 -1.30 -19.76 -21.48
C GLU A 443 0.05 -20.13 -20.83
N ARG A 444 0.10 -21.26 -20.12
CA ARG A 444 1.34 -21.75 -19.51
C ARG A 444 2.38 -22.17 -20.55
N ALA A 445 1.95 -22.80 -21.64
CA ALA A 445 2.85 -23.18 -22.74
C ALA A 445 3.47 -21.95 -23.43
N ALA A 446 2.71 -20.85 -23.56
CA ALA A 446 3.19 -19.60 -24.14
C ALA A 446 4.17 -18.84 -23.23
N ALA A 447 4.11 -19.06 -21.91
CA ALA A 447 4.98 -18.41 -20.92
C ALA A 447 6.37 -19.08 -20.81
N SER A 448 7.11 -19.12 -21.93
CA SER A 448 8.38 -19.83 -22.07
C SER A 448 9.62 -19.09 -21.56
N THR A 449 9.49 -17.80 -21.22
CA THR A 449 10.57 -16.95 -20.74
C THR A 449 10.22 -16.34 -19.38
N ILE A 450 11.23 -15.89 -18.61
CA ILE A 450 11.00 -15.26 -17.31
C ILE A 450 10.04 -14.05 -17.41
N PRO A 451 10.19 -13.11 -18.38
CA PRO A 451 9.25 -11.99 -18.51
C PRO A 451 7.81 -12.43 -18.79
N LEU A 452 7.61 -13.42 -19.67
CA LEU A 452 6.27 -13.93 -20.00
C LEU A 452 5.65 -14.69 -18.82
N LEU A 453 6.46 -15.46 -18.08
CA LEU A 453 6.02 -16.15 -16.87
C LEU A 453 5.65 -15.17 -15.76
N LYS A 454 6.43 -14.10 -15.59
CA LYS A 454 6.13 -12.99 -14.67
C LYS A 454 4.78 -12.35 -15.02
N GLU A 455 4.53 -12.05 -16.29
CA GLU A 455 3.25 -11.49 -16.74
C GLU A 455 2.09 -12.45 -16.48
N LEU A 456 2.25 -13.74 -16.80
CA LEU A 456 1.23 -14.75 -16.53
C LEU A 456 0.93 -14.89 -15.04
N LEU A 457 1.95 -14.83 -14.18
CA LEU A 457 1.78 -14.83 -12.72
C LEU A 457 0.97 -13.62 -12.25
N LEU A 458 1.23 -12.43 -12.78
CA LEU A 458 0.45 -11.23 -12.45
C LEU A 458 -1.00 -11.34 -12.96
N ILE A 459 -1.23 -11.89 -14.16
CA ILE A 459 -2.59 -12.17 -14.67
C ILE A 459 -3.33 -13.12 -13.73
N ALA A 460 -2.69 -14.23 -13.32
CA ALA A 460 -3.23 -15.20 -12.39
C ALA A 460 -3.59 -14.57 -11.04
N VAL A 461 -2.70 -13.70 -10.51
CA VAL A 461 -2.97 -12.93 -9.30
C VAL A 461 -4.20 -12.05 -9.49
N ARG A 462 -4.31 -11.30 -10.59
CA ARG A 462 -5.49 -10.45 -10.86
C ARG A 462 -6.79 -11.25 -10.95
N ARG A 463 -6.79 -12.42 -11.61
CA ARG A 463 -7.97 -13.30 -11.62
C ARG A 463 -8.41 -13.72 -10.22
N SER A 464 -7.46 -13.96 -9.32
CA SER A 464 -7.75 -14.37 -7.94
C SER A 464 -8.22 -13.24 -7.03
N VAL A 465 -7.72 -12.01 -7.22
CA VAL A 465 -8.04 -10.87 -6.33
C VAL A 465 -9.10 -9.91 -6.89
N GLY A 466 -9.47 -10.08 -8.16
CA GLY A 466 -10.39 -9.20 -8.88
C GLY A 466 -9.69 -8.19 -9.79
N GLU A 467 -10.48 -7.35 -10.45
CA GLU A 467 -10.02 -6.40 -11.47
C GLU A 467 -9.78 -4.99 -10.89
N LEU A 468 -8.65 -4.34 -11.20
CA LEU A 468 -8.30 -2.97 -10.77
C LEU A 468 -9.06 -1.92 -11.59
N THR A 469 -9.08 -2.10 -12.90
CA THR A 469 -9.41 -1.02 -13.84
C THR A 469 -10.15 -1.50 -15.10
N GLY A 470 -10.57 -2.76 -15.09
CA GLY A 470 -11.07 -3.51 -16.25
C GLY A 470 -10.36 -4.85 -16.28
N THR A 471 -10.02 -5.36 -17.46
CA THR A 471 -9.51 -6.74 -17.58
C THR A 471 -8.17 -6.99 -16.87
N PRO A 472 -7.86 -8.26 -16.51
CA PRO A 472 -6.56 -8.64 -15.94
C PRO A 472 -5.36 -8.19 -16.78
N PHE A 473 -5.49 -8.16 -18.11
CA PHE A 473 -4.43 -7.68 -19.01
C PHE A 473 -4.18 -6.18 -18.88
N ARG A 474 -5.25 -5.37 -18.78
CA ARG A 474 -5.11 -3.92 -18.50
C ARG A 474 -4.44 -3.72 -17.15
N ASP A 475 -4.84 -4.48 -16.15
CA ASP A 475 -4.27 -4.39 -14.80
C ASP A 475 -2.77 -4.72 -14.77
N VAL A 476 -2.31 -5.72 -15.53
CA VAL A 476 -0.87 -6.00 -15.65
C VAL A 476 -0.12 -4.85 -16.32
N ARG A 477 -0.73 -4.17 -17.30
CA ARG A 477 -0.16 -2.93 -17.87
C ARG A 477 -0.10 -1.81 -16.84
N VAL A 478 -1.13 -1.65 -16.00
CA VAL A 478 -1.13 -0.69 -14.88
C VAL A 478 0.01 -1.00 -13.92
N ILE A 479 0.13 -2.25 -13.45
CA ILE A 479 1.19 -2.69 -12.53
C ILE A 479 2.56 -2.41 -13.14
N THR A 480 2.78 -2.79 -14.39
CA THR A 480 4.06 -2.59 -15.08
C THR A 480 4.40 -1.10 -15.23
N THR A 481 3.41 -0.29 -15.61
CA THR A 481 3.56 1.16 -15.78
C THR A 481 3.89 1.86 -14.46
N MET A 482 3.18 1.48 -13.38
CA MET A 482 3.40 2.03 -12.05
C MET A 482 4.75 1.59 -11.47
N ALA A 483 5.11 0.31 -11.61
CA ALA A 483 6.39 -0.22 -11.15
C ALA A 483 7.59 0.47 -11.83
N ALA A 484 7.49 0.75 -13.14
CA ALA A 484 8.54 1.47 -13.87
C ALA A 484 8.73 2.93 -13.41
N ALA A 485 7.68 3.56 -12.87
CA ALA A 485 7.71 4.95 -12.40
C ALA A 485 7.96 5.08 -10.88
N ALA A 486 7.96 3.97 -10.14
CA ALA A 486 8.08 3.94 -8.69
C ALA A 486 9.39 4.51 -8.09
N PRO A 487 10.57 4.53 -8.75
CA PRO A 487 11.79 4.85 -8.01
C PRO A 487 11.98 6.33 -7.68
N THR A 488 11.25 7.27 -8.33
CA THR A 488 11.35 8.71 -8.00
C THR A 488 10.07 9.50 -8.29
N TYR A 489 9.81 10.55 -7.48
CA TYR A 489 8.76 11.52 -7.79
C TYR A 489 9.02 12.21 -9.14
N ALA A 490 10.28 12.35 -9.54
CA ALA A 490 10.65 12.93 -10.83
C ALA A 490 10.06 12.14 -12.01
N LEU A 491 10.14 10.81 -11.96
CA LEU A 491 9.52 9.96 -12.98
C LEU A 491 8.00 9.96 -12.87
N MET A 492 7.46 9.88 -11.65
CA MET A 492 6.01 9.94 -11.45
C MET A 492 5.42 11.26 -11.97
N LEU A 493 6.02 12.39 -11.62
CA LEU A 493 5.51 13.72 -11.94
C LEU A 493 6.10 14.27 -13.24
N ALA A 494 6.69 13.42 -14.09
CA ALA A 494 7.01 13.79 -15.45
C ALA A 494 5.71 13.98 -16.25
N PRO A 495 5.52 15.12 -16.96
CA PRO A 495 4.37 15.31 -17.82
C PRO A 495 4.25 14.21 -18.87
N ARG A 496 3.06 13.64 -19.02
CA ARG A 496 2.75 12.57 -19.98
C ARG A 496 1.36 12.82 -20.56
N ALA A 497 1.21 12.60 -21.86
CA ALA A 497 -0.11 12.65 -22.49
C ALA A 497 -0.94 11.44 -22.02
N PRO A 498 -2.22 11.60 -21.62
CA PRO A 498 -3.08 10.48 -21.30
C PRO A 498 -3.14 9.43 -22.43
N ALA A 499 -3.19 9.86 -23.69
CA ALA A 499 -3.18 8.97 -24.85
C ALA A 499 -1.93 8.05 -24.96
N GLY A 500 -0.87 8.31 -24.18
CA GLY A 500 0.31 7.47 -24.10
C GLY A 500 0.15 6.21 -23.22
N PHE A 501 -0.99 6.02 -22.55
CA PHE A 501 -1.29 4.75 -21.87
C PHE A 501 -2.09 3.82 -22.81
N PRO A 502 -1.53 2.66 -23.19
CA PRO A 502 -2.08 1.79 -24.24
C PRO A 502 -3.25 0.89 -23.82
#